data_AF-A0A519W5H3-F1
#
_entry.id   AF-A0A519W5H3-F1
#
_cell.length_a   1.000
_cell.length_b   1.000
_cell.length_c   1.000
_cell.angle_alpha   90.00
_cell.angle_beta   90.00
_cell.angle_gamma   90.00
#
_symmetry.space_group_name_H-M   'P 1'
#
loop_
_entity.id
_entity.type
_entity.pdbx_description
1 polymer ?
#
loop_
_entity_poly.entity_id
_entity_poly.type
_entity_poly.pdbx_seq_one_letter_code
_entity_poly.pdbx_strand_id
1 'polypeptide(L)'
;LHDWILKAINPADVSFYIFFVLYATVLMFLVRMSMNSVICLKTLWSFIFLCLIRMITIKMVPLNPPHGIIELIDPCSVLFYRSNVITKDLFFSGHTATLIVGGICMSRSRDKIIAFSAALIIGILLLIQHVHYTVDVIAAPFFSMICCYFGKSVAKLS
;
A
#
# COMPACT_ATOMS: atom_id res chain seq x y z
N LEU A 1 -9.80 18.73 -7.93
CA LEU A 1 -9.85 18.82 -6.45
C LEU A 1 -8.76 19.81 -6.02
N HIS A 2 -9.10 20.88 -5.29
CA HIS A 2 -8.11 21.83 -4.75
C HIS A 2 -7.48 21.22 -3.48
N ASP A 3 -6.34 20.56 -3.61
CA ASP A 3 -5.63 19.98 -2.46
C ASP A 3 -4.61 21.00 -1.93
N TRP A 4 -5.00 21.78 -0.91
CA TRP A 4 -4.20 22.91 -0.39
C TRP A 4 -2.93 22.45 0.32
N ILE A 5 -2.95 21.23 0.86
CA ILE A 5 -1.82 20.57 1.52
C ILE A 5 -0.73 20.22 0.50
N LEU A 6 -1.13 19.68 -0.66
CA LEU A 6 -0.23 19.32 -1.76
C LEU A 6 0.47 20.57 -2.33
N LYS A 7 -0.22 21.71 -2.37
CA LYS A 7 0.35 22.96 -2.91
C LYS A 7 1.39 23.61 -1.99
N ALA A 8 1.42 23.22 -0.71
CA ALA A 8 2.35 23.76 0.29
C ALA A 8 3.67 22.97 0.36
N ILE A 9 3.73 21.78 -0.24
CA ILE A 9 4.89 20.89 -0.18
C ILE A 9 5.62 20.95 -1.53
N ASN A 10 6.93 21.15 -1.49
CA ASN A 10 7.73 21.04 -2.70
C ASN A 10 7.92 19.55 -3.03
N PRO A 11 7.59 19.10 -4.26
CA PRO A 11 7.74 17.71 -4.62
C PRO A 11 9.22 17.32 -4.60
N ALA A 12 9.54 16.27 -3.84
CA ALA A 12 10.89 15.73 -3.72
C ALA A 12 10.89 14.24 -4.07
N ASP A 13 11.91 13.79 -4.81
CA ASP A 13 12.08 12.37 -5.09
C ASP A 13 12.56 11.65 -3.82
N VAL A 14 11.61 10.99 -3.16
CA VAL A 14 11.84 10.16 -1.98
C VAL A 14 11.57 8.67 -2.27
N SER A 15 11.56 8.29 -3.55
CA SER A 15 11.26 6.92 -3.99
C SER A 15 12.13 5.89 -3.26
N PHE A 16 13.44 6.18 -3.14
CA PHE A 16 14.39 5.31 -2.45
C PHE A 16 13.96 4.97 -1.01
N TYR A 17 13.52 5.97 -0.25
CA TYR A 17 13.09 5.77 1.14
C TYR A 17 11.79 4.97 1.23
N ILE A 18 10.86 5.21 0.31
CA ILE A 18 9.60 4.47 0.23
C ILE A 18 9.88 2.99 -0.01
N PHE A 19 10.67 2.66 -1.03
CA PHE A 19 10.99 1.28 -1.37
C PHE A 19 11.82 0.59 -0.30
N PHE A 20 12.75 1.31 0.34
CA PHE A 20 13.53 0.78 1.45
C PHE A 20 12.63 0.32 2.62
N VAL A 21 11.72 1.19 3.08
CA VAL A 21 10.79 0.88 4.17
C VAL A 21 9.80 -0.21 3.75
N LEU A 22 9.32 -0.15 2.52
CA LEU A 22 8.38 -1.12 1.97
C LEU A 22 9.00 -2.52 1.94
N TYR A 23 10.17 -2.68 1.32
CA TYR A 23 10.83 -3.98 1.20
C TYR A 23 11.24 -4.54 2.56
N ALA A 24 11.72 -3.70 3.48
CA ALA A 24 12.03 -4.12 4.84
C ALA A 24 10.79 -4.72 5.53
N THR A 25 9.64 -4.06 5.40
CA THR A 25 8.39 -4.53 6.04
C THR A 25 7.81 -5.76 5.33
N VAL A 26 7.85 -5.80 3.99
CA VAL A 26 7.40 -6.97 3.21
C VAL A 26 8.26 -8.19 3.53
N LEU A 27 9.58 -8.04 3.62
CA LEU A 27 10.48 -9.12 4.01
C LEU A 27 10.14 -9.64 5.41
N MET A 28 9.90 -8.73 6.37
CA MET A 28 9.45 -9.11 7.71
C MET A 28 8.14 -9.92 7.66
N PHE A 29 7.18 -9.52 6.83
CA PHE A 29 5.93 -10.26 6.66
C PHE A 29 6.14 -11.64 6.05
N LEU A 30 6.94 -11.77 5.00
CA LEU A 30 7.25 -13.06 4.37
C LEU A 30 7.89 -14.04 5.35
N VAL A 31 8.84 -13.57 6.16
CA VAL A 31 9.46 -14.38 7.23
C VAL A 31 8.41 -14.84 8.25
N ARG A 32 7.44 -13.99 8.62
CA ARG A 32 6.41 -14.37 9.60
C ARG A 32 5.34 -15.27 9.02
N MET A 33 5.05 -15.15 7.73
CA MET A 33 4.15 -16.06 7.02
C MET A 33 4.77 -17.45 6.86
N SER A 34 6.07 -17.55 6.57
CA SER A 34 6.74 -18.85 6.45
C SER A 34 6.81 -19.59 7.78
N MET A 35 6.86 -18.87 8.90
CA MET A 35 6.81 -19.46 10.24
C MET A 35 5.39 -19.84 10.71
N ASN A 36 4.33 -19.34 10.07
CA ASN A 36 2.95 -19.63 10.50
C ASN A 36 1.96 -19.64 9.33
N SER A 37 1.58 -20.85 8.91
CA SER A 37 0.66 -21.09 7.79
C SER A 37 -0.72 -20.46 7.97
N VAL A 38 -1.20 -20.30 9.21
CA VAL A 38 -2.50 -19.66 9.48
C VAL A 38 -2.44 -18.16 9.21
N ILE A 39 -1.32 -17.51 9.55
CA ILE A 39 -1.08 -16.09 9.22
C ILE A 39 -0.94 -15.93 7.71
N CYS A 40 -0.26 -16.87 7.04
CA CYS A 40 -0.13 -16.89 5.59
C CYS A 40 -1.50 -16.93 4.90
N LEU A 41 -2.35 -17.92 5.23
CA LEU A 41 -3.70 -18.07 4.65
C LEU A 41 -4.58 -16.83 4.87
N LYS A 42 -4.61 -16.28 6.09
CA LYS A 42 -5.37 -15.04 6.37
C LYS A 42 -4.87 -13.88 5.53
N THR A 43 -3.55 -13.71 5.42
CA THR A 43 -2.99 -12.58 4.67
C THR A 43 -3.21 -12.74 3.17
N LEU A 44 -3.08 -13.95 2.64
CA LEU A 44 -3.32 -14.25 1.23
C LEU A 44 -4.78 -13.97 0.84
N TRP A 45 -5.75 -14.45 1.63
CA TRP A 45 -7.16 -14.16 1.40
C TRP A 45 -7.46 -12.66 1.47
N SER A 46 -6.97 -11.97 2.50
CA SER A 46 -7.13 -10.51 2.60
C SER A 46 -6.49 -9.78 1.41
N PHE A 47 -5.35 -10.26 0.91
CA PHE A 47 -4.67 -9.68 -0.25
C PHE A 47 -5.45 -9.90 -1.54
N ILE A 48 -6.04 -11.08 -1.74
CA ILE A 48 -6.92 -11.37 -2.89
C ILE A 48 -8.12 -10.41 -2.90
N PHE A 49 -8.79 -10.23 -1.75
CA PHE A 49 -9.89 -9.27 -1.63
C PHE A 49 -9.45 -7.84 -1.92
N LEU A 50 -8.27 -7.45 -1.43
CA LEU A 50 -7.69 -6.14 -1.69
C LEU A 50 -7.44 -5.94 -3.19
N CYS A 51 -6.88 -6.93 -3.90
CA CYS A 51 -6.70 -6.88 -5.35
C CYS A 51 -8.03 -6.76 -6.11
N LEU A 52 -9.06 -7.51 -5.70
CA LEU A 52 -10.40 -7.43 -6.28
C LEU A 52 -11.00 -6.03 -6.12
N ILE A 53 -10.97 -5.49 -4.89
CA ILE A 53 -11.44 -4.13 -4.61
C ILE A 53 -10.65 -3.12 -5.44
N ARG A 54 -9.33 -3.25 -5.53
CA ARG A 54 -8.48 -2.35 -6.32
C ARG A 54 -8.90 -2.35 -7.79
N MET A 55 -9.14 -3.52 -8.39
CA MET A 55 -9.64 -3.61 -9.77
C MET A 55 -10.99 -2.91 -9.95
N ILE A 56 -11.89 -3.03 -8.99
CA ILE A 56 -13.21 -2.38 -9.02
C ILE A 56 -13.07 -0.86 -8.84
N THR A 57 -12.28 -0.40 -7.87
CA THR A 57 -12.13 1.03 -7.56
C THR A 57 -11.40 1.78 -8.68
N ILE A 58 -10.38 1.19 -9.31
CA ILE A 58 -9.71 1.77 -10.49
C ILE A 58 -10.71 1.95 -11.63
N LYS A 59 -11.60 0.97 -11.85
CA LYS A 59 -12.62 1.05 -12.90
C LYS A 59 -13.73 2.06 -12.58
N MET A 60 -14.17 2.15 -11.33
CA MET A 60 -15.28 3.01 -10.93
C MET A 60 -14.87 4.46 -10.72
N VAL A 61 -13.63 4.71 -10.27
CA VAL A 61 -13.13 6.05 -9.96
C VAL A 61 -11.79 6.24 -10.68
N PRO A 62 -11.80 6.48 -12.00
CA PRO A 62 -10.59 6.84 -12.73
C PRO A 62 -10.14 8.23 -12.27
N LEU A 63 -9.28 8.30 -11.25
CA LEU A 63 -8.66 9.57 -10.87
C LEU A 63 -7.61 9.95 -11.90
N ASN A 64 -7.71 11.18 -12.37
CA ASN A 64 -6.65 11.77 -13.17
C ASN A 64 -5.43 12.04 -12.27
N PRO A 65 -4.21 11.80 -12.78
CA PRO A 65 -2.99 12.11 -12.06
C PRO A 65 -2.90 13.58 -11.62
N PRO A 66 -2.45 13.87 -10.37
CA PRO A 66 -2.17 15.24 -9.98
C PRO A 66 -1.15 15.88 -10.93
N HIS A 67 -1.33 17.18 -11.20
CA HIS A 67 -0.39 17.91 -12.06
C HIS A 67 0.99 17.97 -11.38
N GLY A 68 2.02 17.40 -12.01
CA GLY A 68 3.39 17.36 -11.50
C GLY A 68 3.78 16.06 -10.78
N ILE A 69 3.20 14.91 -11.16
CA ILE A 69 3.66 13.59 -10.67
C ILE A 69 5.16 13.46 -10.92
N ILE A 70 5.91 13.24 -9.85
CA ILE A 70 7.22 12.61 -9.92
C ILE A 70 6.95 11.11 -10.02
N GLU A 71 7.38 10.51 -11.13
CA GLU A 71 7.21 9.07 -11.33
C GLU A 71 7.86 8.30 -10.18
N LEU A 72 7.10 7.37 -9.58
CA LEU A 72 7.61 6.50 -8.55
C LEU A 72 8.47 5.43 -9.23
N ILE A 73 9.78 5.70 -9.34
CA ILE A 73 10.73 4.80 -9.97
C ILE A 73 11.04 3.67 -8.98
N ASP A 74 10.41 2.52 -9.19
CA ASP A 74 10.71 1.30 -8.42
C ASP A 74 12.05 0.71 -8.92
N PRO A 75 13.10 0.63 -8.08
CA PRO A 75 14.41 0.13 -8.46
C PRO A 75 14.39 -1.35 -8.89
N CYS A 76 13.48 -2.17 -8.35
CA CYS A 76 13.28 -3.54 -8.83
C CYS A 76 12.59 -3.55 -10.20
N SER A 77 11.61 -2.67 -10.42
CA SER A 77 10.95 -2.56 -11.73
C SER A 77 11.90 -2.09 -12.83
N VAL A 78 12.86 -1.21 -12.51
CA VAL A 78 13.90 -0.76 -13.46
C VAL A 78 14.83 -1.92 -13.78
N LEU A 79 15.19 -2.74 -12.79
CA LEU A 79 16.07 -3.90 -12.96
C LEU A 79 15.41 -5.02 -13.78
N PHE A 80 14.12 -5.29 -13.55
CA PHE A 80 13.39 -6.41 -14.18
C PHE A 80 12.57 -6.04 -15.42
N TYR A 81 12.03 -4.83 -15.48
CA TYR A 81 10.98 -4.43 -16.44
C TYR A 81 11.34 -3.24 -17.35
N ARG A 82 12.54 -2.66 -17.22
CA ARG A 82 13.28 -1.70 -18.11
C ARG A 82 12.55 -0.51 -18.77
N SER A 83 11.23 -0.45 -18.94
CA SER A 83 10.60 0.63 -19.73
C SER A 83 9.07 0.78 -19.67
N ASN A 84 8.35 0.19 -18.71
CA ASN A 84 6.90 0.46 -18.60
C ASN A 84 6.53 0.81 -17.16
N VAL A 85 6.74 2.08 -16.80
CA VAL A 85 6.26 2.65 -15.55
C VAL A 85 4.74 2.78 -15.66
N ILE A 86 4.02 1.90 -14.96
CA ILE A 86 2.55 1.87 -15.00
C ILE A 86 2.05 3.05 -14.15
N THR A 87 1.82 4.18 -14.80
CA THR A 87 1.38 5.45 -14.20
C THR A 87 -0.14 5.55 -14.03
N LYS A 88 -0.87 4.42 -14.11
CA LYS A 88 -2.35 4.36 -14.08
C LYS A 88 -2.95 3.63 -12.89
N ASP A 89 -2.17 3.37 -11.83
CA ASP A 89 -2.65 2.74 -10.59
C ASP A 89 -2.86 3.77 -9.47
N LEU A 90 -3.48 4.91 -9.77
CA LEU A 90 -3.55 6.01 -8.81
C LEU A 90 -4.55 5.82 -7.68
N PHE A 91 -5.52 4.92 -7.81
CA PHE A 91 -6.52 4.64 -6.78
C PHE A 91 -6.61 3.13 -6.57
N PHE A 92 -6.05 2.49 -5.56
CA PHE A 92 -5.67 2.89 -4.22
C PHE A 92 -4.17 2.57 -3.98
N SER A 93 -3.41 3.31 -3.15
CA SER A 93 -1.99 3.00 -2.84
C SER A 93 -1.84 1.56 -2.33
N GLY A 94 -1.41 0.66 -3.22
CA GLY A 94 -1.20 -0.75 -2.92
C GLY A 94 -0.12 -0.95 -1.86
N HIS A 95 0.86 -0.04 -1.81
CA HIS A 95 1.94 -0.04 -0.83
C HIS A 95 1.39 0.13 0.59
N THR A 96 0.63 1.19 0.84
CA THR A 96 0.05 1.45 2.16
C THR A 96 -0.97 0.37 2.53
N ALA A 97 -1.80 -0.05 1.57
CA ALA A 97 -2.84 -1.04 1.84
C ALA A 97 -2.27 -2.44 2.16
N THR A 98 -1.19 -2.85 1.49
CA THR A 98 -0.51 -4.13 1.77
C THR A 98 0.13 -4.12 3.16
N LEU A 99 0.71 -2.99 3.57
CA LEU A 99 1.31 -2.83 4.91
C LEU A 99 0.26 -2.93 6.01
N ILE A 100 -0.89 -2.27 5.82
CA ILE A 100 -1.99 -2.29 6.78
C ILE A 100 -2.62 -3.69 6.84
N VAL A 101 -2.85 -4.35 5.71
CA VAL A 101 -3.38 -5.72 5.67
C VAL A 101 -2.44 -6.70 6.36
N GLY A 102 -1.14 -6.64 6.05
CA GLY A 102 -0.13 -7.47 6.69
C GLY A 102 -0.07 -7.23 8.21
N GLY A 103 -0.09 -5.96 8.64
CA GLY A 103 -0.14 -5.59 10.05
C GLY A 103 -1.36 -6.16 10.77
N ILE A 104 -2.56 -6.00 10.21
CA ILE A 104 -3.82 -6.48 10.82
C ILE A 104 -3.86 -8.02 10.91
N CYS A 105 -3.24 -8.72 9.95
CA CYS A 105 -3.20 -10.19 9.91
C CYS A 105 -2.16 -10.81 10.85
N MET A 106 -1.15 -10.03 11.28
CA MET A 106 -0.14 -10.48 12.23
C MET A 106 -0.70 -10.70 13.64
N SER A 107 -0.14 -11.70 14.33
CA SER A 107 -0.56 -12.08 15.68
C SER A 107 0.10 -11.21 16.76
N ARG A 108 1.39 -10.87 16.61
CA ARG A 108 2.15 -10.13 17.65
C ARG A 108 1.89 -8.63 17.60
N SER A 109 1.65 -8.02 18.75
CA SER A 109 1.43 -6.57 18.88
C SER A 109 2.62 -5.73 18.44
N ARG A 110 3.86 -6.23 18.61
CA ARG A 110 5.07 -5.52 18.13
C ARG A 110 5.10 -5.39 16.61
N ASP A 111 4.80 -6.48 15.89
CA ASP A 111 4.82 -6.44 14.43
C ASP A 111 3.69 -5.56 13.87
N LYS A 112 2.55 -5.52 14.57
CA LYS A 112 1.45 -4.58 14.26
C LYS A 112 1.93 -3.14 14.34
N ILE A 113 2.57 -2.76 15.45
CA ILE A 113 3.05 -1.39 15.65
C ILE A 113 4.06 -1.01 14.55
N ILE A 114 4.98 -1.92 14.22
CA ILE A 114 5.96 -1.70 13.13
C ILE A 114 5.26 -1.54 11.78
N ALA A 115 4.27 -2.38 11.47
CA ALA A 115 3.51 -2.30 10.23
C ALA A 115 2.72 -1.00 10.10
N PHE A 116 2.05 -0.57 11.17
CA PHE A 116 1.28 0.67 11.20
C PHE A 116 2.17 1.90 11.15
N SER A 117 3.32 1.90 11.85
CA SER A 117 4.28 3.00 11.76
C SER A 117 4.89 3.09 10.37
N ALA A 118 5.25 1.96 9.76
CA ALA A 118 5.74 1.91 8.38
C ALA A 118 4.69 2.40 7.38
N ALA A 119 3.42 2.00 7.55
CA ALA A 119 2.32 2.47 6.71
C ALA A 119 2.10 3.99 6.83
N LEU A 120 2.20 4.55 8.05
CA LEU A 120 2.11 5.98 8.29
C LEU A 120 3.28 6.73 7.61
N ILE A 121 4.51 6.24 7.82
CA ILE A 121 5.73 6.79 7.22
C ILE A 121 5.62 6.80 5.70
N ILE A 122 5.24 5.67 5.09
CA ILE A 122 5.06 5.55 3.64
C ILE A 122 3.92 6.44 3.14
N GLY A 123 2.82 6.56 3.88
CA GLY A 123 1.75 7.49 3.56
C GLY A 123 2.23 8.94 3.48
N ILE A 124 3.06 9.37 4.44
CA ILE A 124 3.65 10.72 4.46
C ILE A 124 4.64 10.90 3.31
N LEU A 125 5.52 9.92 3.05
CA LEU A 125 6.49 9.97 1.95
C LEU A 125 5.79 10.02 0.57
N LEU A 126 4.71 9.28 0.38
CA LEU A 126 3.91 9.30 -0.85
C LEU A 126 3.23 10.67 -1.06
N LEU A 127 2.83 11.35 0.01
CA LEU A 127 2.36 12.74 -0.05
C LEU A 127 3.51 13.67 -0.42
N ILE A 128 4.70 13.53 0.16
CA ILE A 128 5.87 14.37 -0.19
C ILE A 128 6.26 14.22 -1.66
N GLN A 129 6.11 13.01 -2.21
CA GLN A 129 6.42 12.73 -3.61
C GLN A 129 5.31 13.19 -4.59
N HIS A 130 4.17 13.68 -4.08
CA HIS A 130 2.99 14.03 -4.89
C HIS A 130 2.49 12.90 -5.82
N VAL A 131 2.68 11.64 -5.42
CA VAL A 131 2.26 10.47 -6.22
C VAL A 131 0.76 10.20 -6.07
N HIS A 132 0.21 10.47 -4.88
CA HIS A 132 -1.18 10.22 -4.53
C HIS A 132 -1.83 11.45 -3.91
N TYR A 133 -3.15 11.56 -4.06
CA TYR A 133 -3.92 12.59 -3.36
C TYR A 133 -4.01 12.27 -1.86
N THR A 134 -4.22 13.29 -1.04
CA THR A 134 -4.44 13.13 0.41
C THR A 134 -5.63 12.22 0.69
N VAL A 135 -6.66 12.30 -0.17
CA VAL A 135 -7.86 11.46 -0.12
C VAL A 135 -7.51 9.98 -0.30
N ASP A 136 -6.55 9.66 -1.18
CA ASP A 136 -6.08 8.30 -1.36
C ASP A 136 -5.43 7.84 -0.06
N VAL A 137 -4.44 8.56 0.48
CA VAL A 137 -3.74 8.12 1.70
C VAL A 137 -4.68 7.91 2.89
N ILE A 138 -5.74 8.71 3.02
CA ILE A 138 -6.76 8.56 4.08
C ILE A 138 -7.70 7.39 3.83
N ALA A 139 -8.05 7.11 2.57
CA ALA A 139 -8.90 5.97 2.23
C ALA A 139 -8.18 4.61 2.41
N ALA A 140 -6.83 4.58 2.48
CA ALA A 140 -6.01 3.36 2.68
C ALA A 140 -6.45 2.54 3.88
N PRO A 141 -6.37 3.09 5.10
CA PRO A 141 -6.71 2.34 6.30
C PRO A 141 -8.16 1.86 6.27
N PHE A 142 -9.07 2.67 5.72
CA PHE A 142 -10.49 2.34 5.69
C PHE A 142 -10.77 1.12 4.81
N PHE A 143 -10.34 1.12 3.55
CA PHE A 143 -10.52 -0.02 2.65
C PHE A 143 -9.75 -1.25 3.12
N SER A 144 -8.54 -1.07 3.62
CA SER A 144 -7.71 -2.18 4.12
C SER A 144 -8.36 -2.90 5.30
N MET A 145 -9.00 -2.16 6.23
CA MET A 145 -9.76 -2.76 7.34
C MET A 145 -10.93 -3.61 6.85
N ILE A 146 -11.68 -3.11 5.87
CA ILE A 146 -12.82 -3.84 5.27
C ILE A 146 -12.32 -5.13 4.61
N CYS A 147 -11.27 -5.05 3.77
CA CYS A 147 -10.68 -6.22 3.12
C CYS A 147 -10.18 -7.26 4.13
N CYS A 148 -9.54 -6.80 5.21
CA CYS A 148 -9.07 -7.67 6.28
C CYS A 148 -10.22 -8.37 7.02
N TYR A 149 -11.32 -7.68 7.25
CA TYR A 149 -12.50 -8.26 7.88
C TYR A 149 -13.07 -9.41 7.03
N PHE A 150 -13.26 -9.18 5.73
CA PHE A 150 -13.74 -10.22 4.80
C PHE A 150 -12.75 -11.39 4.69
N GLY A 151 -11.46 -11.11 4.51
CA GLY A 151 -10.44 -12.15 4.39
C GLY A 151 -10.31 -13.02 5.64
N LYS A 152 -10.41 -12.42 6.84
CA LYS A 152 -10.42 -13.17 8.11
C LYS A 152 -11.67 -14.03 8.28
N SER A 153 -12.82 -13.56 7.82
CA SER A 153 -14.07 -14.32 7.86
C SER A 153 -13.94 -15.58 7.01
N VAL A 154 -13.51 -15.44 5.76
CA VAL A 154 -13.32 -16.58 4.82
C VAL A 154 -12.23 -17.53 5.32
N ALA A 155 -11.11 -17.02 5.82
CA ALA A 155 -10.04 -17.87 6.35
C ALA A 155 -10.42 -18.63 7.64
N LYS A 156 -11.52 -18.28 8.32
CA LYS A 156 -12.05 -19.03 9.47
C LYS A 156 -12.99 -20.16 9.04
N LEU A 157 -13.53 -20.09 7.81
CA LEU A 157 -14.41 -21.08 7.20
C LEU A 157 -13.64 -22.20 6.48
N SER A 158 -12.35 -21.99 6.19
CA SER A 158 -11.45 -22.94 5.55
C SER A 158 -10.59 -23.69 6.57
#